data_AF-A0AAD9CG41-F1
#
_entry.id   AF-A0AAD9CG41-F1
#
_cell.length_a   1.000
_cell.length_b   1.000
_cell.length_c   1.000
_cell.angle_alpha   90.00
_cell.angle_beta   90.00
_cell.angle_gamma   90.00
#
_symmetry.space_group_name_H-M   'P 1'
#
loop_
_entity.id
_entity.type
_entity.pdbx_description
1 polymer ?
#
loop_
_entity_poly.entity_id
_entity_poly.type
_entity_poly.pdbx_seq_one_letter_code
_entity_poly.pdbx_strand_id
1 'polypeptide(L)' 'MIVHILEFTVKEMVLKKAWQKKIVAEGRALIFDHDYATEVVQKRKAYSGIKKLLKERGIRFQTPLTKMRIHWDDGLKLYG' A
#
# COMPACT_ATOMS: atom_id res chain seq x y z
N MET A 1 12.60 -11.67 7.04
CA MET A 1 12.12 -12.99 6.61
C MET A 1 11.33 -12.81 5.33
N ILE A 2 11.65 -13.57 4.28
CA ILE A 2 10.93 -13.55 3.00
C ILE A 2 10.13 -14.84 2.93
N VAL A 3 8.84 -14.75 2.58
CA VAL A 3 7.95 -15.92 2.46
C VAL A 3 7.44 -15.99 1.03
N HIS A 4 7.74 -17.11 0.36
CA HIS A 4 7.24 -17.38 -0.98
C HIS A 4 5.90 -18.10 -0.88
N ILE A 5 4.81 -17.38 -1.18
CA ILE A 5 3.48 -17.95 -1.31
C ILE A 5 3.27 -18.26 -2.79
N LEU A 6 3.02 -19.54 -3.10
CA LEU A 6 2.91 -20.05 -4.47
C LEU A 6 1.71 -19.44 -5.21
N GLU A 7 0.59 -19.26 -4.51
CA GLU A 7 -0.62 -18.70 -5.10
C GLU A 7 -0.75 -17.20 -4.84
N PHE A 8 -0.82 -16.42 -5.92
CA PHE A 8 -0.96 -14.97 -5.84
C PHE A 8 -2.19 -14.54 -5.04
N THR A 9 -3.34 -15.20 -5.24
CA THR A 9 -4.60 -14.89 -4.54
C THR A 9 -4.47 -15.09 -3.03
N VAL A 10 -3.79 -16.16 -2.60
CA VAL A 10 -3.51 -16.43 -1.18
C VAL A 10 -2.59 -15.36 -0.61
N LYS A 11 -1.54 -14.96 -1.34
CA LYS A 11 -0.64 -13.87 -0.95
C LYS A 11 -1.40 -12.57 -0.70
N GLU A 12 -2.24 -12.15 -1.65
CA GLU A 12 -3.04 -10.93 -1.53
C GLU A 12 -4.03 -11.02 -0.36
N MET A 13 -4.66 -12.18 -0.14
CA MET A 13 -5.61 -12.37 0.96
C MET A 13 -4.92 -12.24 2.33
N VAL A 14 -3.75 -12.86 2.49
CA VAL A 14 -2.96 -12.81 3.73
C VAL A 14 -2.54 -11.37 4.02
N LEU A 15 -1.99 -10.66 3.02
CA LEU A 15 -1.56 -9.27 3.17
C LEU A 15 -2.74 -8.35 3.49
N LYS A 16 -3.87 -8.50 2.81
CA LYS A 16 -5.09 -7.72 3.08
C LYS A 16 -5.58 -7.92 4.52
N LYS A 17 -5.58 -9.17 5.02
CA LYS A 17 -5.95 -9.45 6.42
C LYS A 17 -4.92 -8.88 7.40
N ALA A 18 -3.63 -8.96 7.08
CA ALA A 18 -2.56 -8.45 7.91
C ALA A 18 -2.56 -6.92 8.03
N TRP A 19 -3.00 -6.19 7.00
CA TRP A 19 -3.11 -4.73 7.06
C TRP A 19 -4.35 -4.22 7.78
N GLN A 20 -5.37 -5.06 7.95
CA GLN A 20 -6.59 -4.68 8.68
C GLN A 20 -6.40 -4.66 10.19
N LYS A 21 -5.47 -5.45 10.73
CA LYS A 21 -5.26 -5.60 12.16
C LYS A 21 -3.78 -5.64 12.51
N LYS A 22 -3.42 -5.03 13.63
CA LYS A 22 -2.05 -5.09 14.15
C LYS A 22 -1.77 -6.53 14.62
N ILE A 23 -0.90 -7.24 13.89
CA ILE A 23 -0.49 -8.60 14.26
C ILE A 23 0.71 -8.50 15.20
N VAL A 24 0.60 -9.15 16.36
CA VAL A 24 1.67 -9.25 17.35
C VAL A 24 2.03 -10.73 17.49
N ALA A 25 3.31 -11.05 17.31
CA ALA A 25 3.85 -12.38 17.58
C ALA A 25 4.99 -12.23 18.59
N GLU A 26 4.99 -13.07 19.62
CA GLU A 26 6.04 -13.08 20.66
C GLU A 26 6.30 -11.69 21.29
N GLY A 27 5.23 -10.92 21.48
CA GLY A 27 5.32 -9.56 22.03
C GLY A 27 5.84 -8.48 21.08
N ARG A 28 6.17 -8.82 19.83
CA ARG A 28 6.62 -7.87 18.80
C ARG A 28 5.56 -7.67 17.72
N ALA A 29 5.35 -6.42 17.33
CA ALA A 29 4.48 -6.09 16.22
C ALA A 29 5.15 -6.53 14.90
N LEU A 30 4.49 -7.40 14.15
CA LEU A 30 4.95 -7.83 12.84
C LEU A 30 4.45 -6.86 11.77
N ILE A 31 5.35 -6.46 10.87
CA ILE A 31 5.03 -5.63 9.71
C ILE A 31 5.05 -6.54 8.49
N PHE A 32 3.93 -6.55 7.77
CA PHE A 32 3.78 -7.29 6.52
C PHE A 32 3.79 -6.28 5.37
N ASP A 33 4.68 -6.45 4.40
CA ASP A 33 4.70 -5.67 3.17
C ASP A 33 5.00 -6.62 2.00
N HIS A 34 4.71 -6.18 0.76
CA HIS A 34 5.13 -6.98 -0.39
C HIS A 34 6.62 -6.80 -0.61
N ASP A 35 7.27 -7.87 -1.04
CA ASP A 35 8.57 -7.82 -1.69
C ASP A 35 8.39 -7.22 -3.10
N TYR A 36 8.23 -5.91 -3.16
CA TYR A 36 8.07 -5.17 -4.39
C TYR A 36 9.42 -5.08 -5.11
N ALA A 37 9.43 -5.34 -6.42
CA ALA A 37 10.58 -5.04 -7.25
C ALA A 37 11.03 -3.57 -7.05
N THR A 38 12.33 -3.32 -7.13
CA THR A 38 12.96 -2.02 -6.85
C THR A 38 12.29 -0.87 -7.60
N GLU A 39 11.87 -1.11 -8.85
CA GLU A 39 11.16 -0.13 -9.68
C GLU A 39 9.80 0.30 -9.09
N VAL A 40 9.06 -0.63 -8.49
CA VAL A 40 7.78 -0.34 -7.82
C VAL A 40 8.00 0.45 -6.53
N VAL A 41 9.07 0.15 -5.80
CA VAL A 41 9.47 0.93 -4.61
C VAL A 41 9.85 2.37 -4.99
N GLN A 42 10.60 2.55 -6.09
CA GLN A 42 10.96 3.89 -6.59
C GLN A 42 9.73 4.69 -7.02
N LYS A 43 8.80 4.09 -7.77
CA LYS A 43 7.53 4.74 -8.12
C LYS A 43 6.74 5.14 -6.87
N ARG A 44 6.67 4.27 -5.85
CA ARG A 44 6.03 4.60 -4.57
C ARG A 44 6.71 5.75 -3.81
N LYS A 45 8.04 5.85 -3.87
CA LYS A 45 8.79 6.98 -3.31
C LYS A 45 8.48 8.28 -4.06
N ALA A 46 8.37 8.26 -5.39
CA ALA A 46 7.98 9.43 -6.17
C ALA A 46 6.59 9.95 -5.76
N TYR A 47 5.65 9.05 -5.49
CA TYR A 47 4.32 9.42 -4.98
C TYR A 47 4.32 9.90 -3.52
N SER A 48 5.40 9.71 -2.75
CA SER A 48 5.45 10.10 -1.33
C SER A 48 5.24 11.60 -1.12
N GLY A 49 5.85 12.44 -1.97
CA GLY A 49 5.65 13.89 -1.94
C GLY A 49 4.20 14.28 -2.21
N ILE A 50 3.57 13.63 -3.21
CA ILE A 50 2.16 13.86 -3.56
C ILE A 50 1.25 13.40 -2.42
N LYS A 51 1.52 12.26 -1.78
CA LYS A 51 0.76 11.78 -0.61
C LYS A 51 0.82 12.76 0.56
N LYS A 52 2.00 13.35 0.81
CA LYS A 52 2.16 14.35 1.87
C LYS A 52 1.28 15.58 1.58
N LEU A 53 1.35 16.10 0.36
CA LEU A 53 0.53 17.24 -0.07
C LEU A 53 -0.97 16.94 -0.01
N LEU A 54 -1.40 15.75 -0.47
CA LEU A 54 -2.80 15.33 -0.40
C LEU A 54 -3.29 15.21 1.04
N LYS A 55 -2.45 14.68 1.94
CA LYS A 55 -2.77 14.59 3.38
C LYS A 55 -2.86 15.97 4.02
N GLU A 56 -1.96 16.89 3.69
CA GLU A 56 -2.00 18.29 4.15
C GLU A 56 -3.26 19.01 3.68
N ARG A 57 -3.73 18.69 2.47
CA ARG A 57 -4.98 19.23 1.91
C ARG A 57 -6.25 18.50 2.37
N GLY A 58 -6.12 17.46 3.21
CA GLY A 58 -7.27 16.66 3.67
C GLY A 58 -7.94 15.82 2.57
N ILE A 59 -7.29 15.63 1.42
CA ILE A 59 -7.86 14.91 0.27
C ILE A 59 -7.73 13.42 0.48
N ARG A 60 -8.82 12.68 0.30
CA ARG A 60 -8.83 11.22 0.44
C ARG A 60 -8.17 10.57 -0.78
N PHE A 61 -7.18 9.73 -0.55
CA PHE A 61 -6.52 8.97 -1.62
C PHE A 61 -6.30 7.51 -1.21
N GLN A 62 -6.18 6.65 -2.21
CA GLN A 62 -5.79 5.25 -2.07
C GLN A 62 -4.64 4.97 -3.05
N THR A 63 -3.69 4.13 -2.66
CA THR A 63 -2.58 3.74 -3.56
C THR A 63 -2.50 2.22 -3.69
N PRO A 64 -3.44 1.58 -4.40
CA PRO A 64 -3.32 0.16 -4.71
C PRO A 64 -2.15 -0.09 -5.66
N LEU A 65 -1.15 -0.84 -5.19
CA LEU A 65 0.05 -1.24 -5.95
C LEU A 65 0.84 -0.05 -6.52
N THR A 66 0.75 0.17 -7.83
CA THR A 66 1.43 1.23 -8.62
C THR A 66 0.50 2.36 -9.03
N LYS A 67 -0.82 2.22 -8.84
CA LYS A 67 -1.81 3.23 -9.22
C LYS A 67 -2.23 4.03 -8.00
N MET A 68 -2.43 5.33 -8.18
CA MET A 68 -2.93 6.24 -7.17
C MET A 68 -4.34 6.70 -7.54
N ARG A 69 -5.29 6.41 -6.68
CA ARG A 69 -6.67 6.88 -6.75
C ARG A 69 -6.81 8.10 -5.87
N ILE A 70 -7.23 9.21 -6.44
CA ILE A 70 -7.48 10.44 -5.69
C ILE A 70 -8.97 10.76 -5.80
N HIS A 71 -9.61 10.95 -4.65
CA HIS A 71 -11.01 11.38 -4.58
C HIS A 71 -11.01 12.91 -4.58
N TRP A 72 -11.19 13.49 -5.76
CA TRP A 72 -11.41 14.93 -5.89
C TRP A 72 -12.88 15.25 -5.67
N ASP A 73 -13.21 16.53 -5.51
CA ASP A 73 -14.62 16.99 -5.42
C ASP A 73 -15.42 16.65 -6.68
N ASP A 74 -14.75 16.65 -7.84
CA ASP A 74 -15.29 16.26 -9.16
C ASP A 74 -15.32 14.73 -9.37
N GLY A 75 -14.96 13.94 -8.35
CA GLY A 75 -15.00 12.49 -8.37
C GLY A 75 -13.65 11.79 -8.35
N LEU A 76 -13.68 10.47 -8.53
CA LEU A 76 -12.51 9.59 -8.43
C LEU A 76 -11.65 9.68 -9.71
N LYS A 77 -10.41 10.16 -9.58
CA LYS A 77 -9.42 10.08 -10.67
C LYS A 77 -8.34 9.05 -10.36
N LEU A 78 -8.01 8.25 -11.38
CA LEU A 78 -6.98 7.22 -11.33
C LEU A 78 -5.73 7.72 -12.07
N TYR A 79 -4.60 7.74 -11.37
CA TYR A 79 -3.29 8.06 -11.91
C TYR A 79 -2.43 6.79 -11.80
N GLY A 80 -1.65 6.44 -12.82
CA GLY A 80 -0.88 5.19 -12.85
C GLY A 80 0.17 5.16 -13.93
#